data_AF-A0A5J5ID41-F1
#
_entry.id   AF-A0A5J5ID41-F1
#
_cell.length_a   1.000
_cell.length_b   1.000
_cell.length_c   1.000
_cell.angle_alpha   90.00
_cell.angle_beta   90.00
_cell.angle_gamma   90.00
#
_symmetry.space_group_name_H-M   'P 1'
#
loop_
_entity.id
_entity.type
_entity.pdbx_description
1 polymer ?
#
loop_
_entity_poly.entity_id
_entity_poly.type
_entity_poly.pdbx_seq_one_letter_code
_entity_poly.pdbx_strand_id
1 'polypeptide(L)'
;MNADGNYLDTFQLPPQLHMQSNKSGARKNSVFEGVTFSENYKALFASVEEPLYVDGSRAGLNDSTGITRILKFDMDTKKPIAQYAYILDPVTFAPTPLNAFRINGIPDLLALNKNKFLVIEFSYSTGRLAFTIKVFIADVSSAENVQELSSLKNKPELKTVSKKLLLNMDKLGIYIDNVEGHFWNNTAQRQNIFIICCR
;
A
#
# COMPACT_ATOMS: atom_id res chain seq x y z
N MET A 1 15.85 -15.28 7.45
CA MET A 1 16.42 -16.42 8.19
C MET A 1 17.41 -17.13 7.29
N ASN A 2 18.40 -17.84 7.86
CA ASN A 2 19.22 -18.76 7.08
C ASN A 2 18.44 -20.06 6.81
N ALA A 3 19.04 -21.02 6.09
CA ALA A 3 18.42 -22.31 5.79
C ALA A 3 18.08 -23.14 7.04
N ASP A 4 18.74 -22.87 8.17
CA ASP A 4 18.51 -23.53 9.46
C ASP A 4 17.43 -22.84 10.31
N GLY A 5 16.80 -21.78 9.80
CA GLY A 5 15.81 -20.99 10.53
C GLY A 5 16.40 -19.94 11.49
N ASN A 6 17.71 -19.71 11.47
CA ASN A 6 18.32 -18.68 12.30
C ASN A 6 17.97 -17.28 11.79
N TYR A 7 17.63 -16.38 12.69
CA TYR A 7 17.43 -14.96 12.40
C TYR A 7 18.72 -14.36 11.84
N LEU A 8 18.61 -13.59 10.75
CA LEU A 8 19.75 -12.97 10.07
C LEU A 8 19.83 -11.46 10.34
N ASP A 9 18.72 -10.76 10.11
CA ASP A 9 18.68 -9.30 10.17
C ASP A 9 17.21 -8.80 10.18
N THR A 10 17.01 -7.52 10.48
CA THR A 10 15.72 -6.82 10.42
C THR A 10 15.89 -5.37 9.98
N PHE A 11 14.82 -4.82 9.42
CA PHE A 11 14.68 -3.37 9.29
C PHE A 11 14.24 -2.77 10.62
N GLN A 12 14.73 -1.57 10.92
CA GLN A 12 14.25 -0.80 12.06
C GLN A 12 12.84 -0.30 11.75
N LEU A 13 11.86 -0.75 12.51
CA LEU A 13 10.48 -0.30 12.33
C LEU A 13 10.24 1.04 13.05
N PRO A 14 9.56 2.00 12.39
CA PRO A 14 9.13 3.23 13.05
C PRO A 14 8.19 2.93 14.23
N PRO A 15 8.27 3.67 15.35
CA PRO A 15 7.52 3.37 16.57
C PRO A 15 5.99 3.28 16.38
N GLN A 16 5.44 4.13 15.51
CA GLN A 16 4.02 4.17 15.18
C GLN A 16 3.53 2.92 14.44
N LEU A 17 4.41 2.07 13.92
CA LEU A 17 4.06 0.84 13.21
C LEU A 17 4.10 -0.39 14.09
N HIS A 18 4.56 -0.29 15.33
CA HIS A 18 4.49 -1.42 16.25
C HIS A 18 3.03 -1.73 16.57
N MET A 19 2.66 -3.00 16.41
CA MET A 19 1.38 -3.50 16.88
C MET A 19 1.32 -3.43 18.40
N GLN A 20 0.22 -2.91 18.93
CA GLN A 20 -0.04 -2.81 20.36
C GLN A 20 -1.36 -3.54 20.69
N SER A 21 -1.54 -3.92 21.96
CA SER A 21 -2.77 -4.59 22.42
C SER A 21 -3.97 -3.64 22.47
N ASN A 22 -3.74 -2.33 22.51
CA ASN A 22 -4.76 -1.29 22.42
C ASN A 22 -4.96 -0.85 20.95
N LYS A 23 -5.88 0.09 20.70
CA LYS A 23 -6.09 0.69 19.37
C LYS A 23 -5.01 1.74 19.07
N SER A 24 -3.75 1.30 19.02
CA SER A 24 -2.58 2.10 18.67
C SER A 24 -1.70 1.34 17.68
N GLY A 25 -0.98 2.11 16.87
CA GLY A 25 -0.09 1.61 15.83
C GLY A 25 -0.80 0.83 14.72
N ALA A 26 -0.13 -0.21 14.22
CA ALA A 26 -0.58 -0.97 13.07
C ALA A 26 -1.79 -1.88 13.37
N ARG A 27 -2.64 -2.10 12.36
CA ARG A 27 -3.85 -2.91 12.50
C ARG A 27 -3.52 -4.38 12.26
N LYS A 28 -4.20 -5.27 12.98
CA LYS A 28 -4.10 -6.71 12.72
C LYS A 28 -4.54 -6.99 11.28
N ASN A 29 -3.69 -7.70 10.53
CA ASN A 29 -3.93 -8.08 9.14
C ASN A 29 -4.13 -6.88 8.20
N SER A 30 -3.42 -5.76 8.48
CA SER A 30 -3.41 -4.59 7.62
C SER A 30 -2.15 -3.73 7.80
N VAL A 31 -0.97 -4.34 7.60
CA VAL A 31 0.33 -3.67 7.78
C VAL A 31 1.12 -3.72 6.49
N PHE A 32 2.31 -4.32 6.46
CA PHE A 32 3.14 -4.36 5.27
C PHE A 32 2.68 -5.48 4.34
N GLU A 33 2.27 -5.11 3.13
CA GLU A 33 1.86 -6.07 2.09
C GLU A 33 2.72 -5.87 0.84
N GLY A 34 2.80 -4.63 0.34
CA GLY A 34 3.58 -4.32 -0.85
C GLY A 34 5.03 -3.96 -0.53
N VAL A 35 5.96 -4.43 -1.36
CA VAL A 35 7.40 -4.16 -1.23
C VAL A 35 8.09 -4.08 -2.59
N THR A 36 8.98 -3.11 -2.78
CA THR A 36 9.78 -2.98 -4.01
C THR A 36 11.16 -2.39 -3.73
N PHE A 37 12.15 -2.82 -4.50
CA PHE A 37 13.43 -2.13 -4.56
C PHE A 37 13.38 -0.93 -5.49
N SER A 38 14.22 0.06 -5.22
CA SER A 38 14.48 1.20 -6.10
C SER A 38 15.95 1.61 -6.00
N GLU A 39 16.36 2.55 -6.86
CA GLU A 39 17.71 3.13 -6.87
C GLU A 39 18.82 2.06 -6.96
N ASN A 40 18.65 1.07 -7.84
CA ASN A 40 19.55 -0.07 -8.00
C ASN A 40 19.79 -0.81 -6.67
N TYR A 41 18.70 -1.19 -5.99
CA TYR A 41 18.69 -1.93 -4.73
C TYR A 41 19.28 -1.18 -3.51
N LYS A 42 19.49 0.13 -3.63
CA LYS A 42 19.93 0.97 -2.50
C LYS A 42 18.78 1.44 -1.62
N ALA A 43 17.57 1.46 -2.17
CA ALA A 43 16.35 1.79 -1.43
C ALA A 43 15.36 0.64 -1.51
N LEU A 44 14.64 0.42 -0.41
CA LEU A 44 13.48 -0.47 -0.35
C LEU A 44 12.27 0.36 0.06
N PHE A 45 11.19 0.24 -0.70
CA PHE A 45 9.91 0.84 -0.37
C PHE A 45 8.94 -0.23 0.10
N ALA A 46 8.12 0.10 1.09
CA ALA A 46 7.05 -0.77 1.58
C ALA A 46 5.76 0.03 1.77
N SER A 47 4.62 -0.49 1.33
CA SER A 47 3.30 0.08 1.65
C SER A 47 2.78 -0.48 2.95
N VAL A 48 2.07 0.37 3.70
CA VAL A 48 1.11 -0.07 4.70
C VAL A 48 -0.24 -0.21 3.99
N GLU A 49 -0.89 -1.36 4.10
CA GLU A 49 -2.12 -1.70 3.38
C GLU A 49 -3.28 -0.75 3.76
N GLU A 50 -3.52 -0.57 5.06
CA GLU A 50 -4.59 0.27 5.60
C GLU A 50 -4.05 1.34 6.57
N PRO A 51 -4.82 2.42 6.82
CA PRO A 51 -4.46 3.45 7.81
C PRO A 51 -4.12 2.86 9.17
N LEU A 52 -3.10 3.37 9.85
CA LEU A 52 -2.83 2.99 11.24
C LEU A 52 -3.99 3.41 12.16
N TYR A 53 -4.10 2.81 13.35
CA TYR A 53 -5.09 3.26 14.34
C TYR A 53 -4.92 4.73 14.69
N VAL A 54 -3.67 5.19 14.77
CA VAL A 54 -3.30 6.57 15.11
C VAL A 54 -3.51 7.55 13.96
N ASP A 55 -3.56 7.08 12.70
CA ASP A 55 -3.67 7.93 11.53
C ASP A 55 -5.12 8.25 11.15
N GLY A 56 -6.08 7.42 11.54
CA GLY A 56 -7.51 7.71 11.30
C GLY A 56 -8.38 6.47 11.12
N SER A 57 -9.56 6.69 10.53
CA SER A 57 -10.45 5.62 10.07
C SER A 57 -9.87 4.90 8.85
N ARG A 58 -10.34 3.67 8.64
CA ARG A 58 -10.16 2.97 7.36
C ARG A 58 -10.93 3.70 6.25
N ALA A 59 -10.56 3.46 5.00
CA ALA A 59 -11.37 3.89 3.87
C ALA A 59 -12.81 3.36 4.01
N GLY A 60 -13.78 4.24 3.83
CA GLY A 60 -15.20 3.92 3.93
C GLY A 60 -15.88 3.89 2.56
N LEU A 61 -17.18 3.59 2.56
CA LEU A 61 -18.01 3.77 1.37
C LEU A 61 -18.15 5.28 1.12
N ASN A 62 -17.84 5.74 -0.09
CA ASN A 62 -17.84 7.17 -0.45
C ASN A 62 -16.97 8.07 0.46
N ASP A 63 -15.97 7.50 1.13
CA ASP A 63 -15.10 8.19 2.07
C ASP A 63 -13.62 8.02 1.67
N SER A 64 -13.04 9.10 1.14
CA SER A 64 -11.63 9.19 0.75
C SER A 64 -10.73 9.74 1.86
N THR A 65 -11.14 9.68 3.13
CA THR A 65 -10.32 10.17 4.26
C THR A 65 -9.33 9.13 4.78
N GLY A 66 -9.35 7.91 4.26
CA GLY A 66 -8.40 6.86 4.63
C GLY A 66 -6.98 7.19 4.16
N ILE A 67 -6.10 7.55 5.08
CA ILE A 67 -4.69 7.86 4.78
C ILE A 67 -3.80 6.73 5.32
N THR A 68 -3.04 6.09 4.44
CA THR A 68 -2.02 5.11 4.78
C THR A 68 -0.61 5.65 4.50
N ARG A 69 0.43 4.83 4.70
CA ARG A 69 1.84 5.22 4.59
C ARG A 69 2.57 4.38 3.55
N ILE A 70 3.45 5.02 2.79
CA ILE A 70 4.51 4.36 2.01
C ILE A 70 5.85 4.72 2.66
N LEU A 71 6.62 3.72 3.07
CA LEU A 71 7.90 3.89 3.73
C LEU A 71 9.03 3.70 2.73
N LYS A 72 10.13 4.43 2.95
CA LYS A 72 11.41 4.24 2.26
C LYS A 72 12.46 3.87 3.29
N PHE A 73 13.15 2.77 3.06
CA PHE A 73 14.27 2.29 3.84
C PHE A 73 15.56 2.40 3.04
N ASP A 74 16.63 2.75 3.73
CA ASP A 74 17.99 2.63 3.23
C ASP A 74 18.47 1.18 3.38
N MET A 75 18.99 0.59 2.31
CA MET A 75 19.33 -0.83 2.28
C MET A 75 20.65 -1.16 2.96
N ASP A 76 21.54 -0.19 3.19
CA ASP A 76 22.81 -0.41 3.87
C ASP A 76 22.61 -0.35 5.39
N THR A 77 21.91 0.68 5.85
CA THR A 77 21.66 0.92 7.28
C THR A 77 20.42 0.23 7.83
N LYS A 78 19.52 -0.26 6.96
CA LYS A 78 18.22 -0.86 7.30
C LYS A 78 17.28 0.07 8.07
N LYS A 79 17.51 1.38 7.98
CA LYS A 79 16.72 2.40 8.68
C LYS A 79 15.69 3.05 7.76
N PRO A 80 14.53 3.45 8.30
CA PRO A 80 13.59 4.28 7.57
C PRO A 80 14.23 5.66 7.36
N ILE A 81 14.20 6.13 6.11
CA ILE A 81 14.75 7.44 5.71
C ILE A 81 13.67 8.40 5.20
N ALA A 82 12.50 7.88 4.83
CA ALA A 82 11.32 8.68 4.58
C ALA A 82 10.02 7.89 4.79
N GLN A 83 8.95 8.62 5.03
CA GLN A 83 7.58 8.11 4.94
C GLN A 83 6.72 9.11 4.19
N TYR A 84 5.77 8.61 3.41
CA TYR A 84 4.87 9.45 2.61
C TYR A 84 3.42 9.07 2.90
N ALA A 85 2.58 10.08 3.10
CA ALA A 85 1.15 9.89 3.31
C ALA A 85 0.44 9.63 1.97
N TYR A 86 -0.27 8.51 1.88
CA TYR A 86 -0.99 8.06 0.69
C TYR A 86 -2.48 8.00 0.98
N ILE A 87 -3.29 8.70 0.17
CA ILE A 87 -4.75 8.70 0.32
C ILE A 87 -5.34 7.54 -0.49
N LEU A 88 -6.04 6.63 0.19
CA LEU A 88 -6.75 5.51 -0.43
C LEU A 88 -8.02 6.00 -1.15
N ASP A 89 -8.41 5.30 -2.22
CA ASP A 89 -9.77 5.45 -2.74
C ASP A 89 -10.80 4.95 -1.72
N PRO A 90 -12.07 5.38 -1.83
CA PRO A 90 -13.16 4.78 -1.08
C PRO A 90 -13.32 3.29 -1.40
N VAL A 91 -13.93 2.57 -0.46
CA VAL A 91 -14.50 1.24 -0.74
C VAL A 91 -15.51 1.37 -1.88
N THR A 92 -15.41 0.50 -2.88
CA THR A 92 -16.16 0.68 -4.14
C THR A 92 -17.63 0.28 -3.99
N PHE A 93 -17.93 -0.73 -3.17
CA PHE A 93 -19.30 -1.27 -3.04
C PHE A 93 -19.70 -1.42 -1.58
N ALA A 94 -20.99 -1.24 -1.29
CA ALA A 94 -21.52 -1.49 0.04
C ALA A 94 -21.48 -3.00 0.37
N PRO A 95 -21.15 -3.39 1.61
CA PRO A 95 -21.24 -4.78 2.04
C PRO A 95 -22.69 -5.20 2.28
N THR A 96 -22.95 -6.50 2.15
CA THR A 96 -24.22 -7.16 2.49
C THR A 96 -23.95 -8.26 3.52
N PRO A 97 -24.51 -8.19 4.74
CA PRO A 97 -25.33 -7.10 5.30
C PRO A 97 -24.55 -5.77 5.49
N LEU A 98 -25.25 -4.65 5.65
CA LEU A 98 -24.70 -3.29 5.61
C LEU A 98 -23.51 -3.02 6.56
N ASN A 99 -23.46 -3.73 7.69
CA ASN A 99 -22.40 -3.58 8.69
C ASN A 99 -21.29 -4.65 8.60
N ALA A 100 -21.31 -5.48 7.57
CA ALA A 100 -20.30 -6.52 7.37
C ALA A 100 -18.95 -5.93 6.91
N PHE A 101 -17.95 -6.80 6.85
CA PHE A 101 -16.57 -6.44 6.55
C PHE A 101 -16.43 -5.82 5.16
N ARG A 102 -15.59 -4.80 5.08
CA ARG A 102 -15.19 -4.11 3.86
C ARG A 102 -13.80 -3.52 4.01
N ILE A 103 -13.10 -3.35 2.90
CA ILE A 103 -11.73 -2.83 2.86
C ILE A 103 -11.46 -2.16 1.50
N ASN A 104 -10.58 -1.16 1.53
CA ASN A 104 -9.77 -0.76 0.38
C ASN A 104 -8.34 -0.54 0.90
N GLY A 105 -7.34 -1.11 0.23
CA GLY A 105 -5.96 -1.09 0.70
C GLY A 105 -4.94 -1.30 -0.41
N ILE A 106 -3.66 -1.14 -0.09
CA ILE A 106 -2.53 -1.31 -1.02
C ILE A 106 -1.90 -2.69 -0.79
N PRO A 107 -2.21 -3.71 -1.60
CA PRO A 107 -1.61 -5.02 -1.44
C PRO A 107 -0.22 -5.07 -2.09
N ASP A 108 0.05 -4.22 -3.08
CA ASP A 108 1.33 -4.21 -3.78
C ASP A 108 1.70 -2.83 -4.38
N LEU A 109 3.00 -2.57 -4.46
CA LEU A 109 3.60 -1.44 -5.18
C LEU A 109 4.87 -1.87 -5.91
N LEU A 110 5.15 -1.23 -7.04
CA LEU A 110 6.35 -1.50 -7.85
C LEU A 110 6.97 -0.21 -8.31
N ALA A 111 8.26 -0.04 -8.02
CA ALA A 111 9.00 1.14 -8.42
C ALA A 111 9.15 1.19 -9.95
N LEU A 112 8.67 2.27 -10.55
CA LEU A 112 8.97 2.64 -11.93
C LEU A 112 10.30 3.40 -12.02
N ASN A 113 10.61 4.17 -10.97
CA ASN A 113 11.87 4.88 -10.78
C ASN A 113 12.03 5.24 -9.28
N LYS A 114 12.94 6.16 -8.96
CA LYS A 114 13.20 6.60 -7.57
C LYS A 114 12.00 7.20 -6.83
N ASN A 115 11.03 7.77 -7.55
CA ASN A 115 9.91 8.51 -6.95
C ASN A 115 8.52 8.05 -7.42
N LYS A 116 8.43 7.27 -8.50
CA LYS A 116 7.15 6.85 -9.09
C LYS A 116 6.95 5.36 -8.95
N PHE A 117 5.71 4.98 -8.70
CA PHE A 117 5.31 3.61 -8.45
C PHE A 117 4.05 3.26 -9.26
N LEU A 118 3.96 2.01 -9.70
CA LEU A 118 2.66 1.39 -9.93
C LEU A 118 2.15 0.92 -8.57
N VAL A 119 0.94 1.32 -8.23
CA VAL A 119 0.30 0.95 -6.96
C VAL A 119 -0.99 0.24 -7.31
N ILE A 120 -1.17 -0.96 -6.76
CA ILE A 120 -2.46 -1.64 -6.80
C ILE A 120 -3.25 -1.17 -5.58
N GLU A 121 -4.52 -0.85 -5.79
CA GLU A 121 -5.50 -0.83 -4.70
C GLU A 121 -6.54 -1.90 -4.98
N PHE A 122 -6.87 -2.68 -3.96
CA PHE A 122 -7.98 -3.61 -4.02
C PHE A 122 -9.08 -3.17 -3.06
N SER A 123 -10.33 -3.30 -3.49
CA SER A 123 -11.49 -3.10 -2.64
C SER A 123 -12.34 -4.36 -2.60
N TYR A 124 -12.69 -4.77 -1.38
CA TYR A 124 -13.57 -5.90 -1.12
C TYR A 124 -14.67 -5.50 -0.14
N SER A 125 -15.86 -6.09 -0.33
CA SER A 125 -17.01 -5.95 0.56
C SER A 125 -17.73 -7.29 0.67
N THR A 126 -18.07 -7.68 1.89
CA THR A 126 -18.81 -8.92 2.18
C THR A 126 -20.09 -9.00 1.35
N GLY A 127 -20.40 -10.18 0.82
CA GLY A 127 -21.54 -10.39 -0.08
C GLY A 127 -21.22 -10.16 -1.56
N ARG A 128 -19.96 -9.82 -1.89
CA ARG A 128 -19.44 -9.87 -3.26
C ARG A 128 -18.47 -11.03 -3.42
N LEU A 129 -18.48 -11.63 -4.61
CA LEU A 129 -17.51 -12.66 -5.00
C LEU A 129 -16.23 -12.06 -5.56
N ALA A 130 -16.31 -10.92 -6.26
CA ALA A 130 -15.17 -10.32 -6.96
C ALA A 130 -14.64 -9.10 -6.21
N PHE A 131 -13.32 -8.94 -6.20
CA PHE A 131 -12.67 -7.72 -5.75
C PHE A 131 -12.71 -6.68 -6.87
N THR A 132 -12.72 -5.41 -6.49
CA THR A 132 -12.42 -4.32 -7.43
C THR A 132 -10.94 -4.02 -7.34
N ILE A 133 -10.23 -4.23 -8.45
CA ILE A 133 -8.80 -3.92 -8.55
C ILE A 133 -8.58 -2.67 -9.40
N LYS A 134 -7.87 -1.70 -8.85
CA LYS A 134 -7.45 -0.49 -9.55
C LYS A 134 -5.93 -0.38 -9.53
N VAL A 135 -5.36 0.04 -10.65
CA VAL A 135 -3.93 0.31 -10.78
C VAL A 135 -3.74 1.81 -10.94
N PHE A 136 -2.85 2.38 -10.12
CA PHE A 136 -2.50 3.79 -10.13
C PHE A 136 -1.03 3.98 -10.45
N ILE A 137 -0.71 5.13 -11.04
CA ILE A 137 0.65 5.68 -10.98
C ILE A 137 0.67 6.64 -9.80
N ALA A 138 1.51 6.36 -8.81
CA ALA A 138 1.75 7.20 -7.64
C ALA A 138 3.11 7.91 -7.76
N ASP A 139 3.20 9.17 -7.33
CA ASP A 139 4.40 10.01 -7.36
C ASP A 139 4.63 10.67 -6.00
N VAL A 140 5.76 10.34 -5.36
CA VAL A 140 6.15 10.89 -4.05
C VAL A 140 6.99 12.16 -4.17
N SER A 141 7.31 12.64 -5.38
CA SER A 141 8.28 13.74 -5.59
C SER A 141 7.91 15.05 -4.90
N SER A 142 6.61 15.35 -4.77
CA SER A 142 6.09 16.55 -4.09
C SER A 142 5.49 16.25 -2.71
N ALA A 143 5.51 14.99 -2.28
CA ALA A 143 4.95 14.57 -1.01
C ALA A 143 5.90 14.98 0.13
N GLU A 144 5.32 15.37 1.26
CA GLU A 144 6.09 15.68 2.47
C GLU A 144 6.60 14.40 3.12
N ASN A 145 7.80 14.47 3.72
CA ASN A 145 8.31 13.39 4.55
C ASN A 145 7.64 13.43 5.93
N VAL A 146 6.78 12.45 6.21
CA VAL A 146 6.00 12.35 7.45
C VAL A 146 6.58 11.38 8.47
N GLN A 147 7.86 11.00 8.32
CA GLN A 147 8.51 10.03 9.19
C GLN A 147 8.42 10.40 10.67
N GLU A 148 8.64 11.69 10.97
CA GLU A 148 8.63 12.23 12.34
C GLU A 148 7.22 12.50 12.89
N LEU A 149 6.19 12.32 12.05
CA LEU A 149 4.80 12.48 12.47
C LEU A 149 4.25 11.17 13.05
N SER A 150 3.97 11.20 14.36
CA SER A 150 3.34 10.09 15.08
C SER A 150 1.91 9.79 14.61
N SER A 151 1.24 10.76 13.99
CA SER A 151 -0.11 10.63 13.44
C SER A 151 -0.31 11.54 12.23
N LEU A 152 -1.04 11.05 11.23
CA LEU A 152 -1.51 11.82 10.06
C LEU A 152 -2.91 12.41 10.24
N LYS A 153 -3.58 12.13 11.36
CA LYS A 153 -4.95 12.56 11.61
C LYS A 153 -5.03 14.09 11.74
N ASN A 154 -6.09 14.68 11.21
CA ASN A 154 -6.39 16.12 11.29
C ASN A 154 -5.26 17.01 10.73
N LYS A 155 -4.61 16.59 9.63
CA LYS A 155 -3.57 17.35 8.92
C LYS A 155 -3.99 17.72 7.49
N PRO A 156 -4.95 18.65 7.32
CA PRO A 156 -5.52 18.96 6.00
C PRO A 156 -4.51 19.60 5.02
N GLU A 157 -3.46 20.23 5.54
CA GLU A 157 -2.42 20.89 4.73
C GLU A 157 -1.31 19.94 4.27
N LEU A 158 -1.34 18.68 4.71
CA LEU A 158 -0.29 17.72 4.42
C LEU A 158 -0.20 17.44 2.92
N LYS A 159 0.99 17.62 2.35
CA LYS A 159 1.25 17.26 0.95
C LYS A 159 1.38 15.75 0.83
N THR A 160 0.32 15.11 0.36
CA THR A 160 0.26 13.66 0.17
C THR A 160 0.82 13.23 -1.18
N VAL A 161 1.01 11.93 -1.35
CA VAL A 161 1.40 11.31 -2.61
C VAL A 161 0.37 11.64 -3.69
N SER A 162 0.83 12.14 -4.84
CA SER A 162 -0.03 12.33 -6.00
C SER A 162 -0.28 10.99 -6.67
N LYS A 163 -1.54 10.68 -7.01
CA LYS A 163 -1.88 9.44 -7.74
C LYS A 163 -2.79 9.71 -8.92
N LYS A 164 -2.63 8.89 -9.98
CA LYS A 164 -3.47 8.91 -11.18
C LYS A 164 -3.92 7.49 -11.51
N LEU A 165 -5.23 7.29 -11.67
CA LEU A 165 -5.79 6.01 -12.11
C LEU A 165 -5.29 5.67 -13.52
N LEU A 166 -4.70 4.49 -13.67
CA LEU A 166 -4.22 3.94 -14.93
C LEU A 166 -5.20 2.89 -15.47
N LEU A 167 -5.68 2.01 -14.61
CA LEU A 167 -6.58 0.91 -14.97
C LEU A 167 -7.59 0.67 -13.85
N ASN A 168 -8.86 0.53 -14.21
CA ASN A 168 -9.87 -0.06 -13.34
C ASN A 168 -10.29 -1.40 -13.97
N MET A 169 -9.97 -2.50 -13.30
CA MET A 169 -10.19 -3.83 -13.85
C MET A 169 -11.67 -4.23 -13.90
N ASP A 170 -12.57 -3.56 -13.17
CA ASP A 170 -14.02 -3.77 -13.30
C ASP A 170 -14.50 -3.52 -14.74
N LYS A 171 -13.77 -2.68 -15.49
CA LYS A 171 -14.08 -2.37 -16.90
C LYS A 171 -13.69 -3.48 -17.88
N LEU A 172 -12.96 -4.50 -17.43
CA LEU A 172 -12.50 -5.60 -18.28
C LEU A 172 -13.57 -6.68 -18.47
N GLY A 173 -14.62 -6.69 -17.64
CA GLY A 173 -15.71 -7.68 -17.75
C GLY A 173 -15.28 -9.11 -17.40
N ILE A 174 -14.16 -9.28 -16.68
CA ILE A 174 -13.67 -10.57 -16.21
C ILE A 174 -13.80 -10.67 -14.69
N TYR A 175 -14.04 -11.89 -14.20
CA TYR A 175 -14.00 -12.16 -12.77
C TYR A 175 -12.55 -12.08 -12.26
N ILE A 176 -12.37 -11.38 -11.14
CA ILE A 176 -11.10 -11.24 -10.44
C ILE A 176 -11.38 -11.50 -8.97
N ASP A 177 -10.70 -12.51 -8.42
CA ASP A 177 -10.74 -12.78 -6.99
C ASP A 177 -9.75 -11.85 -6.29
N ASN A 178 -8.53 -12.30 -5.98
CA ASN A 178 -7.50 -11.44 -5.39
C ASN A 178 -6.33 -11.16 -6.35
N VAL A 179 -5.67 -10.01 -6.16
CA VAL A 179 -4.42 -9.65 -6.84
C VAL A 179 -3.42 -9.25 -5.77
N GLU A 180 -2.40 -10.09 -5.60
CA GLU A 180 -1.39 -9.95 -4.53
C GLU A 180 0.02 -9.66 -5.07
N GLY A 181 0.16 -9.39 -6.38
CA GLY A 181 1.46 -9.04 -6.93
C GLY A 181 1.46 -8.56 -8.38
N HIS A 182 2.37 -7.66 -8.68
CA HIS A 182 2.86 -7.38 -10.02
C HIS A 182 4.37 -7.54 -10.09
N PHE A 183 4.89 -7.81 -11.28
CA PHE A 183 6.33 -7.80 -11.50
C PHE A 183 6.67 -7.21 -12.86
N TRP A 184 7.85 -6.61 -12.91
CA TRP A 184 8.40 -6.05 -14.14
C TRP A 184 9.27 -7.10 -14.85
N ASN A 185 9.01 -7.34 -16.12
CA ASN A 185 9.94 -8.09 -16.97
C ASN A 185 10.53 -7.16 -18.03
N ASN A 186 11.84 -6.93 -17.95
CA ASN A 186 12.58 -6.17 -18.94
C ASN A 186 13.26 -7.13 -19.92
N THR A 187 12.53 -7.54 -20.96
CA THR A 187 13.14 -8.20 -22.12
C THR A 187 13.58 -7.15 -23.13
N ALA A 188 14.74 -7.35 -23.77
CA ALA A 188 15.39 -6.41 -24.69
C ALA A 188 14.56 -5.90 -25.90
N GLN A 189 13.32 -6.38 -26.06
CA GLN A 189 12.43 -6.09 -27.18
C GLN A 189 11.10 -5.43 -26.76
N ARG A 190 10.65 -5.57 -25.49
CA ARG A 190 9.38 -5.01 -24.98
C ARG A 190 9.40 -4.84 -23.46
N GLN A 191 8.74 -3.79 -22.99
CA GLN A 191 8.45 -3.56 -21.57
C GLN A 191 7.03 -4.05 -21.28
N ASN A 192 6.91 -5.08 -20.45
CA ASN A 192 5.61 -5.64 -20.06
C ASN A 192 5.48 -5.62 -18.53
N ILE A 193 4.34 -5.13 -18.06
CA ILE A 193 3.90 -5.27 -16.67
C ILE A 193 3.02 -6.52 -16.61
N PHE A 194 3.37 -7.46 -15.75
CA PHE A 194 2.54 -8.62 -15.47
C PHE A 194 1.90 -8.43 -14.10
N ILE A 195 0.57 -8.58 -14.04
CA ILE A 195 -0.20 -8.56 -12.81
C ILE A 195 -0.65 -10.00 -12.57
N ILE A 196 -0.32 -10.55 -11.41
CA ILE A 196 -0.68 -11.91 -11.01
C ILE A 196 -2.04 -11.85 -10.34
N CYS A 197 -3.07 -12.35 -11.04
CA CYS A 197 -4.37 -12.58 -10.43
C CYS A 197 -4.40 -14.00 -9.83
N CYS A 198 -4.68 -14.10 -8.54
CA CYS A 198 -5.13 -15.34 -7.92
C CYS A 198 -6.58 -15.59 -8.38
N ARG A 199 -6.87 -16.82 -8.81
CA ARG A 199 -8.21 -17.28 -9.17
C ARG A 199 -8.71 -18.28 -8.15
#